data_AF-A0A6N7GTR0-F1
#
_entry.id   AF-A0A6N7GTR0-F1
#
_cell.length_a   1.000
_cell.length_b   1.000
_cell.length_c   1.000
_cell.angle_alpha   90.00
_cell.angle_beta   90.00
_cell.angle_gamma   90.00
#
_symmetry.space_group_name_H-M   'P 1'
#
loop_
_entity.id
_entity.type
_entity.pdbx_description
1 polymer ?
#
loop_
_entity_poly.entity_id
_entity_poly.type
_entity_poly.pdbx_seq_one_letter_code
_entity_poly.pdbx_strand_id
1 'polypeptide(L)'
;MILSKLAGAALLIGIAASPTIEPDGGNVRKLSMQQKRSATECIARTVATHPRFQKQAPNTDLGDIIVASVPSCVGPVRAMIDAYDRFFGDGTGEAFFMGPYLDTLPAAVSPLAVDRDD
;
A
#
# COMPACT_ATOMS: atom_id res chain seq x y z
N MET A 1 33.19 52.68 -33.31
CA MET A 1 33.54 51.30 -32.90
C MET A 1 33.03 51.10 -31.49
N ILE A 2 32.11 50.16 -31.32
CA ILE A 2 31.38 49.83 -30.10
C ILE A 2 32.21 48.81 -29.33
N LEU A 3 32.42 48.97 -28.02
CA LEU A 3 32.86 47.84 -27.18
C LEU A 3 32.39 48.05 -25.73
N SER A 4 31.19 47.52 -25.44
CA SER A 4 30.60 47.48 -24.10
C SER A 4 31.33 46.44 -23.24
N LYS A 5 31.74 46.83 -22.03
CA LYS A 5 32.36 45.95 -21.04
C LYS A 5 31.29 45.06 -20.41
N LEU A 6 31.36 43.76 -20.67
CA LEU A 6 30.52 42.75 -20.01
C LEU A 6 31.06 42.47 -18.60
N ALA A 7 30.29 42.86 -17.58
CA ALA A 7 30.49 42.42 -16.21
C ALA A 7 29.85 41.02 -16.04
N GLY A 8 30.68 39.99 -15.91
CA GLY A 8 30.24 38.63 -15.62
C GLY A 8 30.05 38.45 -14.12
N ALA A 9 28.81 38.35 -13.65
CA ALA A 9 28.51 37.90 -12.30
C ALA A 9 28.52 36.36 -12.28
N ALA A 10 29.52 35.76 -11.62
CA ALA A 10 29.57 34.32 -11.39
C ALA A 10 28.60 33.96 -10.26
N LEU A 11 27.52 33.26 -10.58
CA LEU A 11 26.56 32.72 -9.63
C LEU A 11 27.12 31.39 -9.07
N LEU A 12 27.57 31.39 -7.81
CA LEU A 12 27.91 30.16 -7.10
C LEU A 12 26.60 29.50 -6.65
N ILE A 13 26.23 28.42 -7.34
CA ILE A 13 25.12 27.55 -6.91
C ILE A 13 25.63 26.75 -5.71
N GLY A 14 25.30 27.21 -4.50
CA GLY A 14 25.46 26.43 -3.29
C GLY A 14 24.47 25.27 -3.31
N ILE A 15 24.95 24.06 -3.59
CA ILE A 15 24.19 22.84 -3.32
C ILE A 15 24.09 22.67 -1.81
N ALA A 16 22.94 23.04 -1.24
CA ALA A 16 22.57 22.61 0.09
C ALA A 16 22.39 21.08 0.04
N ALA A 17 23.43 20.35 0.41
CA ALA A 17 23.31 18.93 0.71
C ALA A 17 22.46 18.81 1.98
N SER A 18 21.15 18.67 1.81
CA SER A 18 20.30 18.10 2.85
C SER A 18 20.90 16.76 3.25
N PRO A 19 21.00 16.42 4.55
CA PRO A 19 21.39 15.08 4.94
C PRO A 19 20.35 14.12 4.36
N THR A 20 20.74 13.37 3.34
CA THR A 20 20.00 12.18 2.92
C THR A 20 20.05 11.25 4.11
N ILE A 21 19.03 11.29 4.96
CA ILE A 21 18.70 10.17 5.82
C ILE A 21 18.32 9.08 4.83
N GLU A 22 19.30 8.28 4.41
CA GLU A 22 19.02 7.05 3.68
C GLU A 22 18.09 6.26 4.60
N PRO A 23 16.84 6.01 4.19
CA PRO A 23 15.98 5.15 4.95
C PRO A 23 16.70 3.82 5.04
N ASP A 24 16.92 3.30 6.26
CA ASP A 24 17.38 1.92 6.42
C ASP A 24 16.37 1.03 5.68
N GLY A 25 16.76 0.56 4.49
CA GLY A 25 15.89 -0.20 3.59
C GLY A 25 15.31 -1.43 4.28
N GLY A 26 16.00 -1.95 5.31
CA GLY A 26 15.49 -3.01 6.17
C GLY A 26 14.28 -2.60 7.00
N ASN A 27 14.28 -1.42 7.62
CA ASN A 27 13.17 -0.92 8.42
C ASN A 27 11.98 -0.51 7.56
N VAL A 28 12.22 0.08 6.39
CA VAL A 28 11.16 0.43 5.43
C VAL A 28 10.47 -0.81 4.87
N ARG A 29 11.23 -1.87 4.54
CA ARG A 29 10.66 -3.13 4.07
C ARG A 29 9.85 -3.85 5.16
N LYS A 30 10.31 -3.82 6.41
CA LYS A 30 9.54 -4.34 7.57
C LYS A 30 8.24 -3.56 7.76
N LEU A 31 8.28 -2.23 7.66
CA LEU A 31 7.09 -1.37 7.71
C LEU A 31 6.10 -1.70 6.59
N SER A 32 6.55 -1.84 5.34
CA SER A 32 5.70 -2.23 4.21
C SER A 32 5.00 -3.58 4.45
N MET A 33 5.74 -4.59 4.92
CA MET A 33 5.16 -5.90 5.28
C MET A 33 4.16 -5.81 6.44
N GLN A 34 4.46 -4.98 7.44
CA GLN A 34 3.55 -4.74 8.57
C GLN A 34 2.25 -4.07 8.11
N GLN A 35 2.33 -3.07 7.23
CA GLN A 35 1.16 -2.39 6.71
C GLN A 35 0.32 -3.32 5.82
N LYS A 36 0.97 -4.13 4.98
CA LYS A 36 0.28 -5.19 4.23
C LYS A 36 -0.49 -6.13 5.17
N ARG A 37 0.16 -6.62 6.22
CA ARG A 37 -0.48 -7.49 7.22
C ARG A 37 -1.65 -6.80 7.92
N SER A 38 -1.48 -5.54 8.32
CA SER A 38 -2.54 -4.76 8.97
C SER A 38 -3.76 -4.57 8.07
N ALA A 39 -3.55 -4.28 6.78
CA ALA A 39 -4.63 -4.16 5.80
C ALA A 39 -5.34 -5.49 5.61
N THR A 40 -4.59 -6.59 5.43
CA THR A 40 -5.16 -7.93 5.26
C THR A 40 -5.92 -8.38 6.50
N GLU A 41 -5.44 -8.10 7.70
CA GLU A 41 -6.13 -8.44 8.95
C GLU A 41 -7.44 -7.65 9.10
N CYS A 42 -7.46 -6.36 8.75
CA CYS A 42 -8.69 -5.58 8.75
C CYS A 42 -9.74 -6.19 7.80
N ILE A 43 -9.33 -6.52 6.58
CA ILE A 43 -10.22 -7.10 5.57
C ILE A 43 -10.72 -8.47 6.04
N ALA A 44 -9.83 -9.34 6.49
CA ALA A 44 -10.15 -10.66 7.04
C ALA A 44 -11.18 -10.59 8.18
N ARG A 45 -10.95 -9.68 9.14
CA ARG A 45 -11.89 -9.46 10.26
C ARG A 45 -13.24 -8.95 9.77
N THR A 46 -13.26 -8.02 8.83
CA THR A 46 -14.49 -7.45 8.27
C THR A 46 -15.29 -8.51 7.52
N VAL A 47 -14.62 -9.32 6.68
CA VAL A 47 -15.19 -10.48 5.97
C VAL A 47 -15.80 -11.45 6.98
N ALA A 48 -15.05 -11.83 8.03
CA ALA A 48 -15.52 -12.74 9.07
C ALA A 48 -16.79 -12.22 9.77
N THR A 49 -16.92 -10.91 9.96
CA THR A 49 -18.12 -10.30 10.56
C THR A 49 -19.24 -10.01 9.55
N HIS A 50 -19.03 -10.27 8.25
CA HIS A 50 -19.97 -9.86 7.23
C HIS A 50 -21.22 -10.76 7.23
N PRO A 51 -22.45 -10.21 7.25
CA PRO A 51 -23.67 -11.03 7.35
C PRO A 51 -23.85 -12.05 6.23
N ARG A 52 -23.36 -11.72 5.02
CA ARG A 52 -23.38 -12.66 3.87
C ARG A 52 -22.41 -13.82 4.10
N PHE A 53 -21.22 -13.55 4.64
CA PHE A 53 -20.24 -14.58 4.98
C PHE A 53 -20.79 -15.58 6.00
N GLN A 54 -21.62 -15.10 6.93
CA GLN A 54 -22.25 -15.95 7.95
C GLN A 54 -23.41 -16.81 7.43
N LYS A 55 -24.12 -16.36 6.39
CA LYS A 55 -25.35 -17.00 5.90
C LYS A 55 -25.13 -17.89 4.66
N GLN A 56 -24.11 -17.61 3.86
CA GLN A 56 -23.86 -18.29 2.60
C GLN A 56 -23.12 -19.61 2.81
N ALA A 57 -23.21 -20.53 1.84
CA ALA A 57 -22.28 -21.65 1.78
C ALA A 57 -20.83 -21.13 1.65
N PRO A 58 -19.86 -21.76 2.32
CA PRO A 58 -18.46 -21.37 2.25
C PRO A 58 -17.99 -21.26 0.81
N ASN A 59 -17.19 -20.22 0.54
CA ASN A 59 -16.63 -19.87 -0.77
C ASN A 59 -17.61 -19.38 -1.85
N THR A 60 -18.92 -19.41 -1.63
CA THR A 60 -19.88 -18.76 -2.55
C THR A 60 -19.79 -17.24 -2.35
N ASP A 61 -19.53 -16.48 -3.42
CA ASP A 61 -19.40 -15.01 -3.42
C ASP A 61 -18.28 -14.44 -2.52
N LEU A 62 -17.26 -15.23 -2.16
CA LEU A 62 -16.18 -14.77 -1.26
C LEU A 62 -15.47 -13.53 -1.82
N GLY A 63 -15.23 -13.47 -3.13
CA GLY A 63 -14.65 -12.31 -3.82
C GLY A 63 -15.49 -11.05 -3.64
N ASP A 64 -16.81 -11.13 -3.83
CA ASP A 64 -17.72 -10.00 -3.68
C ASP A 64 -17.77 -9.51 -2.24
N ILE A 65 -17.74 -10.42 -1.27
CA ILE A 65 -17.70 -10.09 0.16
C ILE A 65 -16.39 -9.38 0.51
N ILE A 66 -15.24 -9.81 -0.05
CA ILE A 66 -13.95 -9.14 0.12
C ILE A 66 -14.05 -7.71 -0.44
N VAL A 67 -14.51 -7.54 -1.68
CA VAL A 67 -14.65 -6.22 -2.32
C VAL A 67 -15.57 -5.31 -1.51
N ALA A 68 -16.68 -5.84 -0.99
CA ALA A 68 -17.59 -5.09 -0.12
C ALA A 68 -16.98 -4.74 1.25
N SER A 69 -15.97 -5.49 1.71
CA SER A 69 -15.30 -5.28 3.00
C SER A 69 -14.17 -4.24 2.91
N VAL A 70 -13.52 -4.09 1.76
CA VAL A 70 -12.39 -3.17 1.52
C VAL A 70 -12.68 -1.71 1.93
N PRO A 71 -13.85 -1.10 1.64
CA PRO A 71 -14.16 0.28 2.04
C PRO A 71 -14.11 0.53 3.55
N SER A 72 -14.33 -0.50 4.38
CA SER A 72 -14.22 -0.38 5.84
C SER A 72 -12.76 -0.34 6.32
N CYS A 73 -11.82 -0.69 5.45
CA CYS A 73 -10.39 -0.81 5.73
C CYS A 73 -9.53 0.25 5.01
N VAL A 74 -10.13 1.36 4.56
CA VAL A 74 -9.44 2.41 3.81
C VAL A 74 -8.22 2.97 4.55
N GLY A 75 -8.28 3.12 5.88
CA GLY A 75 -7.14 3.60 6.67
C GLY A 75 -5.92 2.68 6.54
N PRO A 76 -6.01 1.40 6.97
CA PRO A 76 -4.94 0.41 6.77
C PRO A 76 -4.50 0.23 5.31
N VAL A 77 -5.44 0.24 4.37
CA VAL A 77 -5.14 0.11 2.92
C VAL A 77 -4.31 1.29 2.42
N ARG A 78 -4.67 2.53 2.78
CA ARG A 78 -3.88 3.72 2.44
C ARG A 78 -2.48 3.68 3.06
N ALA A 79 -2.38 3.29 4.33
CA ALA A 79 -1.08 3.15 4.98
C ALA A 79 -0.17 2.11 4.31
N MET A 80 -0.76 1.04 3.75
CA MET A 80 -0.05 0.06 2.93
C MET A 80 0.40 0.65 1.59
N ILE A 81 -0.47 1.35 0.87
CA ILE A 81 -0.17 2.04 -0.39
C ILE A 81 0.99 3.03 -0.18
N ASP A 82 0.89 3.91 0.81
CA ASP A 82 1.91 4.91 1.14
C ASP A 82 3.24 4.27 1.56
N ALA A 83 3.20 3.11 2.22
CA ALA A 83 4.42 2.37 2.57
C ALA A 83 5.06 1.70 1.35
N TYR A 84 4.27 1.30 0.35
CA TYR A 84 4.76 0.71 -0.87
C TYR A 84 5.36 1.77 -1.80
N ASP A 85 4.68 2.92 -1.95
CA ASP A 85 5.17 4.07 -2.73
C ASP A 85 6.54 4.56 -2.23
N ARG A 86 6.74 4.62 -0.91
CA ARG A 86 8.03 4.99 -0.31
C ARG A 86 9.19 4.07 -0.69
N PHE A 87 8.92 2.82 -1.11
CA PHE A 87 9.96 1.85 -1.47
C PHE A 87 10.13 1.73 -2.98
N PHE A 88 9.03 1.75 -3.74
CA PHE A 88 9.03 1.41 -5.16
C PHE A 88 8.79 2.64 -6.07
N GLY A 89 8.46 3.81 -5.49
CA GLY A 89 8.19 5.06 -6.19
C GLY A 89 6.70 5.42 -6.19
N ASP A 90 6.40 6.70 -6.40
CA ASP A 90 5.02 7.21 -6.36
C ASP A 90 4.09 6.49 -7.36
N GLY A 91 2.89 6.13 -6.89
CA GLY A 91 1.87 5.45 -7.69
C GLY A 91 2.06 3.92 -7.83
N THR A 92 3.18 3.37 -7.36
CA THR A 92 3.42 1.92 -7.39
C THR A 92 2.60 1.17 -6.35
N GLY A 93 2.26 1.80 -5.23
CA GLY A 93 1.42 1.28 -4.16
C GLY A 93 -0.03 1.16 -4.58
N GLU A 94 -0.56 2.13 -5.34
CA GLU A 94 -1.90 2.03 -5.91
C GLU A 94 -1.96 0.92 -6.97
N ALA A 95 -0.95 0.83 -7.85
CA ALA A 95 -0.84 -0.27 -8.81
C ALA A 95 -0.70 -1.64 -8.13
N PHE A 96 0.05 -1.71 -7.03
CA PHE A 96 0.16 -2.89 -6.20
C PHE A 96 -1.17 -3.27 -5.55
N PHE A 97 -1.88 -2.28 -5.00
CA PHE A 97 -3.19 -2.48 -4.41
C PHE A 97 -4.18 -2.99 -5.46
N MET A 98 -4.34 -2.30 -6.59
CA MET A 98 -5.30 -2.60 -7.64
C MET A 98 -5.03 -3.89 -8.43
N GLY A 99 -3.87 -4.53 -8.26
CA GLY A 99 -3.55 -5.80 -8.90
C GLY A 99 -3.07 -6.85 -7.89
N PRO A 100 -1.75 -7.04 -7.71
CA PRO A 100 -1.20 -8.17 -6.95
C PRO A 100 -1.75 -8.33 -5.54
N TYR A 101 -2.07 -7.23 -4.85
CA TYR A 101 -2.64 -7.31 -3.51
C TYR A 101 -4.04 -7.92 -3.54
N LEU A 102 -4.95 -7.38 -4.36
CA LEU A 102 -6.33 -7.89 -4.50
C LEU A 102 -6.35 -9.34 -5.00
N ASP A 103 -5.45 -9.72 -5.92
CA ASP A 103 -5.36 -11.10 -6.42
C ASP A 103 -5.01 -12.12 -5.32
N THR A 104 -4.25 -11.70 -4.30
CA THR A 104 -3.85 -12.56 -3.18
C THR A 104 -4.82 -12.54 -2.00
N LEU A 105 -5.75 -11.59 -1.94
CA LEU A 105 -6.69 -11.48 -0.83
C LEU A 105 -7.59 -12.71 -0.68
N PRO A 106 -8.18 -13.29 -1.75
CA PRO A 106 -8.99 -14.51 -1.63
C PRO A 106 -8.25 -15.64 -0.91
N ALA A 107 -6.98 -15.88 -1.25
CA ALA A 107 -6.17 -16.91 -0.61
C ALA A 107 -5.83 -16.58 0.86
N ALA A 108 -5.77 -15.30 1.22
CA ALA A 108 -5.52 -14.87 2.60
C ALA A 108 -6.75 -15.01 3.50
N VAL A 109 -7.97 -14.99 2.94
CA VAL A 109 -9.22 -15.09 3.70
C VAL A 109 -9.94 -16.43 3.55
N SER A 110 -9.62 -17.23 2.53
CA SER A 110 -10.23 -18.56 2.33
C SER A 110 -10.08 -19.51 3.54
N PRO A 111 -9.00 -19.48 4.34
CA PRO A 111 -8.94 -20.31 5.55
C PRO A 111 -10.10 -20.03 6.52
N LEU A 112 -10.56 -18.78 6.61
CA LEU A 112 -11.72 -18.41 7.45
C LEU A 112 -13.03 -19.05 6.97
N ALA A 113 -13.13 -19.34 5.68
CA ALA A 113 -14.30 -19.99 5.10
C ALA A 113 -14.26 -21.50 5.36
N VAL A 114 -13.06 -22.10 5.28
CA VAL A 114 -12.84 -23.54 5.53
C VAL A 114 -13.07 -23.89 7.00
N ASP A 115 -12.58 -23.09 7.94
CA ASP A 115 -12.79 -23.28 9.39
C ASP A 115 -14.27 -23.28 9.82
N ARG A 116 -15.19 -22.94 8.90
CA ARG A 116 -16.63 -22.89 9.14
C ARG A 116 -17.37 -24.16 8.70
N ASP A 117 -16.70 -25.04 7.96
CA ASP A 117 -17.23 -26.34 7.52
C ASP A 117 -16.86 -27.50 8.47
N ASP A 118 -15.86 -27.32 9.33
CA ASP A 118 -15.42 -28.28 10.37
C ASP A 118 -16.18 -28.09 11.70
#